data_AF-A0A2G6LCI2-F1
#
_entry.id   AF-A0A2G6LCI2-F1
#
_cell.length_a   1.000
_cell.length_b   1.000
_cell.length_c   1.000
_cell.angle_alpha   90.00
_cell.angle_beta   90.00
_cell.angle_gamma   90.00
#
_symmetry.space_group_name_H-M   'P 1'
#
loop_
_entity.id
_entity.type
_entity.pdbx_description
1 polymer ?
#
loop_
_entity_poly.entity_id
_entity_poly.type
_entity_poly.pdbx_seq_one_letter_code
_entity_poly.pdbx_strand_id
1 'polypeptide(L)' 'MSSSEKPIYKLFEEITDPRQQKKVKHHLVELLTVSVVAVLCGATTSTEIELYGRSCSLLP' A
#
# COMPACT_ATOMS: atom_id res chain seq x y z
N MET A 1 -21.07 -17.24 13.47
CA MET A 1 -21.03 -15.99 12.69
C MET A 1 -19.78 -16.05 11.82
N SER A 2 -19.92 -16.45 10.56
CA SER A 2 -18.77 -16.56 9.65
C SER A 2 -18.60 -15.24 8.91
N SER A 3 -18.14 -14.21 9.61
CA SER A 3 -17.71 -12.96 8.97
C SER A 3 -16.39 -13.27 8.26
N SER A 4 -16.43 -13.39 6.93
CA SER A 4 -15.22 -13.66 6.14
C SER A 4 -14.34 -12.40 6.14
N GLU A 5 -13.41 -12.33 7.08
CA GLU A 5 -12.43 -11.24 7.16
C GLU A 5 -11.48 -11.33 5.96
N LYS A 6 -11.64 -10.43 4.99
CA LYS A 6 -10.72 -10.31 3.86
C LYS A 6 -9.49 -9.51 4.31
N PRO A 7 -8.27 -9.93 3.94
CA PRO A 7 -7.10 -9.11 4.19
C PRO A 7 -7.18 -7.81 3.38
N ILE A 8 -6.65 -6.72 3.93
CA ILE A 8 -6.85 -5.36 3.39
C ILE A 8 -6.39 -5.19 1.94
N TYR A 9 -5.32 -5.89 1.53
CA TYR A 9 -4.82 -5.83 0.15
C TYR A 9 -5.84 -6.37 -0.87
N LYS A 10 -6.73 -7.29 -0.47
CA LYS A 10 -7.81 -7.79 -1.34
C LYS A 10 -8.87 -6.73 -1.63
N LEU A 11 -9.07 -5.79 -0.71
CA LEU A 11 -9.96 -4.66 -0.95
C LEU A 11 -9.34 -3.66 -1.94
N PHE A 12 -8.00 -3.53 -1.92
CA PHE A 12 -7.30 -2.64 -2.86
C PHE A 12 -7.23 -3.20 -4.29
N GLU A 13 -7.31 -4.52 -4.48
CA GLU A 13 -7.41 -5.13 -5.82
C GLU A 13 -8.69 -4.70 -6.56
N GLU A 14 -9.75 -4.31 -5.85
CA GLU A 14 -11.01 -3.83 -6.44
C GLU A 14 -10.90 -2.40 -7.00
N ILE A 15 -9.79 -1.69 -6.73
CA ILE A 15 -9.54 -0.32 -7.19
C ILE A 15 -8.86 -0.36 -8.56
N THR A 16 -9.55 0.14 -9.58
CA THR A 16 -8.94 0.41 -10.89
C THR A 16 -7.84 1.46 -10.74
N ASP A 17 -6.62 1.14 -11.19
CA ASP A 17 -5.47 2.02 -11.06
C ASP A 17 -5.66 3.34 -11.85
N PRO A 18 -5.83 4.49 -11.18
CA PRO A 18 -6.08 5.76 -11.85
C PRO A 18 -4.78 6.40 -12.38
N ARG A 19 -3.62 5.82 -12.07
CA ARG A 19 -2.32 6.39 -12.43
C ARG A 19 -2.03 6.19 -13.91
N GLN A 20 -1.24 7.10 -14.48
CA GLN A 20 -0.81 6.99 -15.87
C GLN A 20 0.06 5.74 -16.05
N GLN A 21 -0.47 4.71 -16.73
CA GLN A 21 0.16 3.39 -16.88
C GLN A 21 1.63 3.43 -17.31
N LYS A 22 2.00 4.33 -18.23
CA LYS A 22 3.39 4.49 -18.73
C LYS A 22 4.38 5.01 -17.66
N LYS A 23 3.90 5.45 -16.50
CA LYS A 23 4.70 5.99 -15.38
C LYS A 23 4.59 5.12 -14.13
N VAL A 24 3.91 3.98 -14.20
CA VAL A 24 3.74 3.08 -13.06
C VAL A 24 5.01 2.23 -12.90
N LYS A 25 5.68 2.36 -11.77
CA LYS A 25 6.84 1.53 -11.37
C LYS A 25 6.49 0.46 -10.33
N HIS A 26 5.41 0.68 -9.57
CA HIS A 26 4.99 -0.15 -8.45
C HIS A 26 3.50 -0.43 -8.52
N HIS A 27 3.07 -1.61 -8.09
CA HIS A 27 1.66 -1.97 -8.07
C HIS A 27 0.89 -1.07 -7.09
N LEU A 28 -0.32 -0.65 -7.47
CA LEU A 28 -1.13 0.25 -6.63
C LEU A 28 -1.44 -0.40 -5.29
N VAL A 29 -1.78 -1.70 -5.32
CA VAL A 29 -2.09 -2.50 -4.14
C VAL A 29 -0.94 -2.51 -3.13
N GLU A 30 0.30 -2.66 -3.61
CA GLU A 30 1.49 -2.63 -2.75
C GLU A 30 1.68 -1.26 -2.11
N LEU A 31 1.58 -0.19 -2.90
CA LEU A 31 1.71 1.18 -2.38
C LEU A 31 0.66 1.53 -1.34
N LEU A 32 -0.59 1.13 -1.57
CA LEU A 32 -1.69 1.37 -0.62
C LEU A 32 -1.49 0.55 0.66
N THR A 33 -1.07 -0.70 0.53
CA THR A 33 -0.78 -1.57 1.69
C THR A 33 0.35 -1.00 2.53
N VAL A 34 1.48 -0.63 1.92
CA VAL A 34 2.61 0.00 2.62
C VAL A 34 2.18 1.31 3.28
N SER A 35 1.40 2.14 2.59
CA SER A 35 0.93 3.42 3.14
C SER A 35 0.06 3.23 4.38
N VAL A 36 -0.90 2.31 4.34
CA VAL A 36 -1.76 2.06 5.51
C VAL A 36 -0.96 1.49 6.67
N VAL A 37 -0.10 0.51 6.43
CA VAL A 37 0.72 -0.08 7.50
C VAL A 37 1.68 0.95 8.09
N ALA A 38 2.34 1.77 7.26
CA ALA A 38 3.22 2.84 7.73
C ALA A 38 2.47 3.86 8.59
N VAL A 39 1.26 4.28 8.18
CA VAL A 39 0.43 5.21 8.96
C VAL A 39 0.01 4.59 10.30
N LEU A 40 -0.33 3.30 10.33
CA LEU A 40 -0.61 2.58 11.58
C LEU A 40 0.62 2.49 12.50
N CYS A 41 1.82 2.47 11.93
CA CYS A 41 3.08 2.54 12.65
C CYS A 41 3.51 3.97 13.04
N GLY A 42 2.70 5.00 12.73
CA GLY A 42 2.94 6.39 13.11
C GLY A 42 3.58 7.27 12.05
N ALA A 43 3.73 6.82 10.81
CA ALA A 43 4.15 7.68 9.71
C ALA A 43 3.06 8.72 9.41
N THR A 44 3.46 10.00 9.29
CA THR A 44 2.55 11.13 9.02
C THR A 44 2.84 11.79 7.68
N THR A 45 4.01 11.54 7.12
CA THR A 45 4.44 12.12 5.84
C THR A 45 4.69 11.03 4.79
N SER A 46 4.55 11.39 3.51
CA SER A 46 4.88 10.49 2.40
C SER A 46 6.35 10.04 2.42
N THR A 47 7.25 10.90 2.89
CA THR A 47 8.67 10.57 3.08
C THR A 47 8.87 9.50 4.15
N GLU A 48 8.16 9.58 5.28
CA GLU A 48 8.20 8.55 6.32
C GLU A 48 7.63 7.21 5.82
N ILE A 49 6.56 7.25 5.03
CA ILE A 49 5.98 6.06 4.39
C ILE A 49 6.98 5.42 3.41
N GLU A 50 7.67 6.22 2.61
CA GLU A 50 8.73 5.74 1.71
C GLU A 50 9.89 5.10 2.48
N LEU A 51 10.35 5.74 3.55
CA LEU A 51 11.40 5.21 4.43
C LEU A 51 10.98 3.88 5.07
N TYR A 52 9.71 3.77 5.50
CA TYR A 52 9.14 2.52 6.01
C TYR A 52 9.12 1.42 4.95
N GLY A 53 8.68 1.72 3.73
CA GLY A 53 8.68 0.76 2.64
C GLY A 53 10.09 0.25 2.29
N ARG A 54 11.09 1.14 2.31
CA ARG A 54 12.51 0.78 2.11
C ARG A 54 13.07 -0.08 3.24
N SER A 55 12.79 0.26 4.50
CA SER A 55 13.32 -0.48 5.66
C SER A 55 12.76 -1.90 5.74
N CYS A 56 11.50 -2.09 5.37
CA CYS A 56 10.85 -3.40 5.33
C CYS A 56 11.14 -4.21 4.06
N SER A 57 11.97 -3.72 3.13
CA SER A 57 12.19 -4.32 1.80
C SER A 57 10.91 -4.52 0.98
N LEU A 58 9.86 -3.72 1.26
CA LEU A 58 8.56 -3.77 0.58
C LEU A 58 8.52 -2.88 -0.67
N LEU A 59 9.55 -2.07 -0.91
CA LEU A 59 9.74 -1.27 -2.12
C LEU A 59 11.20 -1.43 -2.61
N PRO A 60 11.44 -1.95 -3.83
CA PRO A 60 12.76 -1.95 -4.45
C PRO A 60 13.19 -0.56 -4.93
#